data_AF-A0A8H7C0P1-F1
#
_entry.id   AF-A0A8H7C0P1-F1
#
_cell.length_a   1.000
_cell.length_b   1.000
_cell.length_c   1.000
_cell.angle_alpha   90.00
_cell.angle_beta   90.00
_cell.angle_gamma   90.00
#
_symmetry.space_group_name_H-M   'P 1'
#
loop_
_entity.id
_entity.type
_entity.pdbx_description
1 polymer ?
#
loop_
_entity_poly.entity_id
_entity_poly.type
_entity_poly.pdbx_seq_one_letter_code
_entity_poly.pdbx_strand_id
1 'polypeptide(L)'
;MTCVLIILGSYETVYNKSKQSYRGMFLSVLVSTGCSTLLIGIIGSKWAMQQEPFWVPETFIPTMGMLLGNLMSGMAVALSSCLSSVGTHKEQIETYLAFGASRWEAGQSIAVEAVRLAMLPTINQMSVIGLISIPGMMTGQILAGSNVMNAVRYQQVIMFLISASTALGVLSAVVVCIRIMIDNRHRLRPERIINARASLFGDIKRILLDIWSLFTYVICCCGARRKKNAQFEEREEDDDEGQRQPLLN
;
A
#
# COMPACT_ATOMS: atom_id res chain seq x y z
N MET A 1 18.42 -1.42 -2.69
CA MET A 1 18.33 -0.70 -1.41
C MET A 1 16.88 -0.50 -0.95
N THR A 2 16.01 0.12 -1.75
CA THR A 2 14.57 0.30 -1.43
C THR A 2 13.84 -0.99 -1.07
N CYS A 3 14.05 -2.08 -1.81
CA CYS A 3 13.45 -3.38 -1.47
C CYS A 3 13.86 -3.89 -0.08
N VAL A 4 15.11 -3.67 0.33
CA VAL A 4 15.61 -4.06 1.65
C VAL A 4 14.92 -3.25 2.75
N LEU A 5 14.78 -1.93 2.55
CA LEU A 5 14.07 -1.06 3.50
C LEU A 5 12.58 -1.43 3.61
N ILE A 6 11.92 -1.78 2.50
CA ILE A 6 10.52 -2.22 2.51
C ILE A 6 10.38 -3.55 3.28
N ILE A 7 11.30 -4.49 3.08
CA ILE A 7 11.28 -5.79 3.78
C ILE A 7 11.51 -5.60 5.28
N LEU A 8 12.55 -4.85 5.66
CA LEU A 8 12.83 -4.54 7.07
C LEU A 8 11.68 -3.76 7.72
N GLY A 9 11.09 -2.84 6.96
CA GLY A 9 9.97 -2.05 7.43
C GLY A 9 8.72 -2.91 7.68
N SER A 10 8.37 -3.76 6.72
CA SER A 10 7.27 -4.71 6.87
C SER A 10 7.49 -5.66 8.05
N TYR A 11 8.74 -6.06 8.27
CA TYR A 11 9.13 -6.87 9.41
C TYR A 11 8.88 -6.14 10.75
N GLU A 12 9.34 -4.91 10.90
CA GLU A 12 9.15 -4.16 12.15
C GLU A 12 7.66 -3.89 12.46
N THR A 13 6.88 -3.50 11.45
CA THR A 13 5.43 -3.23 11.62
C THR A 13 4.69 -4.47 12.13
N VAL A 14 4.98 -5.64 11.58
CA VAL A 14 4.26 -6.88 11.91
C VAL A 14 4.75 -7.52 13.21
N TYR A 15 6.07 -7.59 13.41
CA TYR A 15 6.64 -8.35 14.52
C TYR A 15 6.93 -7.52 15.77
N ASN A 16 7.20 -6.22 15.61
CA ASN A 16 7.60 -5.36 16.72
C ASN A 16 6.47 -4.43 17.17
N LYS A 17 5.67 -3.89 16.24
CA LYS A 17 4.61 -2.92 16.56
C LYS A 17 3.21 -3.53 16.72
N SER A 18 2.91 -4.68 16.11
CA SER A 18 1.57 -5.28 16.22
C SER A 18 1.42 -6.22 17.42
N LYS A 19 0.54 -5.86 18.36
CA LYS A 19 0.18 -6.70 19.52
C LYS A 19 -0.76 -7.86 19.16
N GLN A 20 -1.56 -7.70 18.11
CA GLN A 20 -2.49 -8.70 17.60
C GLN A 20 -2.14 -9.00 16.14
N SER A 21 -2.21 -10.27 15.72
CA SER A 21 -1.87 -10.66 14.35
C SER A 21 -2.91 -11.61 13.78
N TYR A 22 -3.02 -11.58 12.45
CA TYR A 22 -3.86 -12.49 11.67
C TYR A 22 -3.00 -13.25 10.65
N ARG A 23 -3.49 -14.41 10.24
CA ARG A 23 -2.76 -15.31 9.32
C ARG A 23 -2.53 -14.63 7.96
N GLY A 24 -1.27 -14.44 7.55
CA GLY A 24 -0.89 -13.78 6.30
C GLY A 24 -0.68 -12.26 6.38
N MET A 25 -0.66 -11.68 7.59
CA MET A 25 -0.47 -10.24 7.81
C MET A 25 0.83 -9.68 7.22
N PHE A 26 1.91 -10.47 7.20
CA PHE A 26 3.18 -10.02 6.62
C PHE A 26 3.09 -9.76 5.12
N LEU A 27 2.43 -10.65 4.36
CA LEU A 27 2.33 -10.48 2.91
C LEU A 27 1.42 -9.30 2.55
N SER A 28 0.29 -9.15 3.24
CA SER A 28 -0.63 -8.03 3.00
C SER A 28 0.03 -6.69 3.31
N VAL A 29 0.79 -6.59 4.40
CA VAL A 29 1.55 -5.40 4.79
C VAL A 29 2.68 -5.13 3.80
N LEU A 30 3.43 -6.15 3.39
CA LEU A 30 4.54 -6.00 2.45
C LEU A 30 4.07 -5.53 1.08
N VAL A 31 3.01 -6.12 0.54
CA VAL A 31 2.44 -5.71 -0.75
C VAL A 31 1.85 -4.32 -0.65
N SER A 32 1.09 -4.02 0.40
CA SER A 32 0.49 -2.70 0.61
C SER A 32 1.55 -1.60 0.72
N THR A 33 2.55 -1.81 1.58
CA THR A 33 3.64 -0.85 1.84
C THR A 33 4.53 -0.70 0.62
N GLY A 34 4.89 -1.81 -0.02
CA GLY A 34 5.72 -1.81 -1.22
C GLY A 34 5.04 -1.09 -2.37
N CYS A 35 3.78 -1.42 -2.68
CA CYS A 35 3.04 -0.77 -3.75
C CYS A 35 2.83 0.73 -3.47
N SER A 36 2.40 1.12 -2.26
CA SER A 36 2.13 2.53 -1.96
C SER A 36 3.40 3.39 -1.99
N THR A 37 4.46 2.96 -1.30
CA THR A 37 5.70 3.73 -1.19
C THR A 37 6.47 3.77 -2.50
N LEU A 38 6.52 2.68 -3.27
CA LEU A 38 7.17 2.71 -4.58
C LEU A 38 6.40 3.60 -5.56
N LEU A 39 5.08 3.49 -5.60
CA LEU A 39 4.25 4.29 -6.49
C LEU A 39 4.42 5.79 -6.17
N ILE A 40 4.28 6.18 -4.91
CA ILE A 40 4.36 7.58 -4.52
C ILE A 40 5.79 8.11 -4.53
N GLY A 41 6.76 7.29 -4.16
CA GLY A 41 8.15 7.69 -4.22
C GLY A 41 8.62 7.92 -5.66
N ILE A 42 8.25 7.05 -6.61
CA ILE A 42 8.58 7.25 -8.04
C ILE A 42 7.88 8.49 -8.59
N ILE A 43 6.57 8.64 -8.33
CA ILE A 43 5.81 9.81 -8.81
C ILE A 43 6.35 11.10 -8.18
N GLY A 44 6.61 11.09 -6.87
CA GLY A 44 7.12 12.23 -6.11
C GLY A 44 8.51 12.65 -6.56
N SER A 45 9.44 11.71 -6.73
CA SER A 45 10.79 12.03 -7.19
C SER A 45 10.78 12.58 -8.62
N LYS A 46 9.96 12.01 -9.52
CA LYS A 46 9.90 12.45 -10.92
C LYS A 46 9.19 13.79 -11.11
N TRP A 47 8.03 13.98 -10.48
CA TRP A 47 7.18 15.15 -10.71
C TRP A 47 7.33 16.25 -9.67
N ALA A 48 7.45 15.90 -8.39
CA ALA A 48 7.40 16.87 -7.31
C ALA A 48 8.77 17.49 -7.00
N MET A 49 9.85 16.72 -7.13
CA MET A 49 11.21 17.21 -6.87
C MET A 49 11.96 17.70 -8.11
N GLN A 50 11.46 17.41 -9.33
CA GLN A 50 12.10 17.77 -10.61
C GLN A 50 13.63 17.51 -10.64
N GLN A 51 14.08 16.45 -9.94
CA GLN A 51 15.49 16.09 -9.89
C GLN A 51 15.85 15.24 -11.09
N GLU A 52 16.69 15.78 -11.97
CA GLU A 52 17.37 15.01 -13.01
C GLU A 52 18.81 14.73 -12.56
N PRO A 53 19.21 13.48 -12.28
CA PRO A 53 18.44 12.22 -12.27
C PRO A 53 17.68 11.97 -10.95
N PHE A 54 16.55 11.28 -11.00
CA PHE A 54 15.68 11.03 -9.84
C PHE A 54 16.25 10.04 -8.80
N TRP A 55 17.41 9.45 -9.09
CA TRP A 55 18.07 8.45 -8.26
C TRP A 55 19.24 9.01 -7.44
N VAL A 56 19.37 10.34 -7.30
CA VAL A 56 20.44 10.94 -6.49
C VAL A 56 20.35 10.38 -5.06
N PRO A 57 21.39 9.68 -4.57
CA PRO A 57 21.30 8.93 -3.31
C PRO A 57 21.02 9.81 -2.10
N GLU A 58 21.56 11.04 -2.09
CA GLU A 58 21.50 11.99 -0.98
C GLU A 58 20.07 12.44 -0.65
N THR A 59 19.20 12.54 -1.65
CA THR A 59 17.80 12.96 -1.50
C THR A 59 16.85 11.78 -1.49
N PHE A 60 17.14 10.76 -2.31
CA PHE A 60 16.28 9.61 -2.49
C PHE A 60 16.25 8.70 -1.26
N ILE A 61 17.42 8.43 -0.65
CA ILE A 61 17.51 7.52 0.51
C ILE A 61 16.74 8.10 1.72
N PRO A 62 16.94 9.37 2.13
CA PRO A 62 16.17 9.95 3.23
C PRO A 62 14.68 10.03 2.93
N THR A 63 14.30 10.39 1.69
CA THR A 63 12.88 10.50 1.30
C THR A 63 12.17 9.15 1.43
N MET A 64 12.76 8.08 0.90
CA MET A 64 12.21 6.73 1.05
C MET A 64 12.17 6.27 2.50
N GLY A 65 13.21 6.58 3.29
CA GLY A 65 13.24 6.27 4.72
C GLY A 65 12.10 6.94 5.50
N MET A 66 11.86 8.23 5.24
CA MET A 66 10.77 8.98 5.89
C MET A 66 9.38 8.50 5.43
N LEU A 67 9.21 8.18 4.15
CA LEU A 67 7.96 7.63 3.62
C LEU A 67 7.61 6.31 4.32
N LEU A 68 8.57 5.40 4.39
CA LEU A 68 8.39 4.11 5.04
C LEU A 68 8.16 4.25 6.54
N GLY A 69 8.98 5.02 7.25
CA GLY A 69 8.89 5.14 8.72
C GLY A 69 7.54 5.69 9.20
N ASN A 70 7.01 6.70 8.51
CA ASN A 70 5.69 7.27 8.81
C ASN A 70 4.57 6.30 8.45
N LEU A 71 4.62 5.71 7.25
CA LEU A 71 3.64 4.73 6.81
C LEU A 71 3.60 3.52 7.75
N MET A 72 4.74 2.99 8.17
CA MET A 72 4.84 1.84 9.07
C MET A 72 4.19 2.09 10.42
N SER A 73 4.36 3.30 10.96
CA SER A 73 3.75 3.70 12.23
C SER A 73 2.25 3.87 12.08
N GLY A 74 1.79 4.52 11.02
CA GLY A 74 0.35 4.62 10.70
C GLY A 74 -0.29 3.26 10.47
N MET A 75 0.38 2.36 9.74
CA MET A 75 -0.13 1.03 9.42
C MET A 75 -0.24 0.13 10.65
N ALA A 76 0.70 0.23 11.60
CA ALA A 76 0.59 -0.49 12.88
C ALA A 76 -0.63 -0.04 13.68
N VAL A 77 -0.90 1.27 13.72
CA VAL A 77 -2.09 1.83 14.39
C VAL A 77 -3.37 1.40 13.66
N ALA A 78 -3.40 1.48 12.33
CA ALA A 78 -4.56 1.07 11.52
C ALA A 78 -4.93 -0.40 11.75
N LEU A 79 -3.95 -1.30 11.68
CA LEU A 79 -4.19 -2.73 11.80
C LEU A 79 -4.57 -3.13 13.23
N SER A 80 -3.91 -2.57 14.23
CA SER A 80 -4.27 -2.83 15.64
C SER A 80 -5.66 -2.29 15.97
N SER A 81 -5.99 -1.08 15.53
CA SER A 81 -7.34 -0.51 15.67
C SER A 81 -8.38 -1.38 14.96
N CYS A 82 -8.15 -1.75 13.69
CA CYS A 82 -9.08 -2.58 12.93
C CYS A 82 -9.33 -3.94 13.60
N LEU A 83 -8.28 -4.62 14.06
CA LEU A 83 -8.40 -5.92 14.74
C LEU A 83 -9.14 -5.79 16.07
N SER A 84 -8.80 -4.75 16.85
CA SER A 84 -9.48 -4.46 18.11
C SER A 84 -10.96 -4.16 17.90
N SER A 85 -11.30 -3.29 16.93
CA SER A 85 -12.67 -2.92 16.61
C SER A 85 -13.51 -4.10 16.13
N VAL A 86 -12.95 -5.02 15.34
CA VAL A 86 -13.69 -6.24 14.96
C VAL A 86 -13.93 -7.16 16.16
N GLY A 87 -12.99 -7.22 17.11
CA GLY A 87 -13.18 -7.95 18.37
C GLY A 87 -14.29 -7.34 19.23
N THR A 88 -14.30 -6.01 19.38
CA THR A 88 -15.27 -5.29 20.22
C THR A 88 -16.66 -5.21 19.59
N HIS A 89 -16.76 -4.96 18.27
CA HIS A 89 -18.03 -4.77 17.56
C HIS A 89 -18.53 -6.05 16.88
N LYS A 90 -18.05 -7.23 17.31
CA LYS A 90 -18.39 -8.52 16.71
C LYS A 90 -19.90 -8.73 16.54
N GLU A 91 -20.67 -8.52 17.60
CA GLU A 91 -22.12 -8.73 17.61
C GLU A 91 -22.84 -7.79 16.63
N GLN A 92 -22.37 -6.55 16.51
CA GLN A 92 -22.93 -5.57 15.58
C GLN A 92 -22.67 -5.98 14.12
N ILE A 93 -21.45 -6.43 13.81
CA ILE A 93 -21.09 -6.92 12.48
C ILE A 93 -21.94 -8.13 12.10
N GLU A 94 -22.09 -9.10 13.01
CA GLU A 94 -22.93 -10.29 12.78
C GLU A 94 -24.40 -9.92 12.58
N THR A 95 -24.90 -8.93 13.31
CA THR A 95 -26.25 -8.39 13.12
C THR A 95 -26.43 -7.78 11.74
N TYR A 96 -25.52 -6.92 11.28
CA TYR A 96 -25.57 -6.36 9.93
C TYR A 96 -25.55 -7.45 8.85
N LEU A 97 -24.70 -8.46 9.00
CA LEU A 97 -24.64 -9.59 8.07
C LEU A 97 -25.94 -10.42 8.07
N ALA A 98 -26.58 -10.59 9.23
CA ALA A 98 -27.87 -11.27 9.36
C ALA A 98 -29.03 -10.50 8.69
N PHE A 99 -28.97 -9.16 8.69
CA PHE A 99 -29.89 -8.31 7.93
C PHE A 99 -29.58 -8.23 6.43
N GLY A 100 -28.58 -8.97 5.95
CA GLY A 100 -28.24 -9.03 4.52
C GLY A 100 -27.25 -7.97 4.04
N ALA A 101 -26.58 -7.25 4.96
CA ALA A 101 -25.54 -6.30 4.58
C ALA A 101 -24.38 -7.00 3.86
N SER A 102 -23.79 -6.31 2.89
CA SER A 102 -22.58 -6.76 2.24
C SER A 102 -21.37 -6.69 3.18
N ARG A 103 -20.33 -7.48 2.86
CA ARG A 103 -19.04 -7.44 3.58
C ARG A 103 -18.44 -6.04 3.72
N TRP A 104 -18.69 -5.16 2.75
CA TRP A 104 -18.13 -3.81 2.74
C TRP A 104 -18.94 -2.88 3.64
N GLU A 105 -20.26 -2.95 3.57
CA GLU A 105 -21.16 -2.17 4.43
C GLU A 105 -20.97 -2.52 5.91
N ALA A 106 -20.86 -3.82 6.24
CA ALA A 106 -20.64 -4.26 7.62
C ALA A 106 -19.27 -3.85 8.19
N GLY A 107 -18.25 -3.69 7.33
CA GLY A 107 -16.90 -3.31 7.72
C GLY A 107 -16.58 -1.82 7.57
N GLN A 108 -17.43 -1.03 6.93
CA GLN A 108 -17.12 0.35 6.53
C GLN A 108 -16.85 1.26 7.73
N SER A 109 -17.66 1.18 8.79
CA SER A 109 -17.48 1.99 9.99
C SER A 109 -16.13 1.73 10.67
N ILE A 110 -15.74 0.45 10.73
CA ILE A 110 -14.46 0.01 11.29
C ILE A 110 -13.30 0.48 10.40
N ALA A 111 -13.46 0.39 9.08
CA ALA A 111 -12.46 0.85 8.12
C ALA A 111 -12.16 2.35 8.31
N VAL A 112 -13.22 3.16 8.37
CA VAL A 112 -13.12 4.61 8.49
C VAL A 112 -12.43 5.00 9.79
N GLU A 113 -12.79 4.37 10.92
CA GLU A 113 -12.17 4.68 12.20
C GLU A 113 -10.69 4.27 12.25
N ALA A 114 -10.35 3.09 11.73
CA ALA A 114 -8.96 2.64 11.66
C ALA A 114 -8.08 3.57 10.81
N VAL A 115 -8.58 4.02 9.65
CA VAL A 115 -7.88 4.97 8.76
C VAL A 115 -7.74 6.32 9.46
N ARG A 116 -8.80 6.81 10.11
CA ARG A 116 -8.80 8.07 10.84
C ARG A 116 -7.71 8.06 11.90
N LEU A 117 -7.69 7.05 12.77
CA LEU A 117 -6.70 6.91 13.84
C LEU A 117 -5.26 6.86 13.32
N ALA A 118 -5.04 6.18 12.19
CA ALA A 118 -3.73 6.09 11.57
C ALA A 118 -3.24 7.40 10.93
N MET A 119 -4.14 8.24 10.42
CA MET A 119 -3.82 9.50 9.75
C MET A 119 -3.69 10.69 10.73
N LEU A 120 -4.26 10.59 11.93
CA LEU A 120 -4.20 11.65 12.95
C LEU A 120 -2.77 12.18 13.20
N PRO A 121 -1.73 11.34 13.39
CA PRO A 121 -0.37 11.83 13.63
C PRO A 121 0.17 12.67 12.46
N THR A 122 -0.08 12.22 11.22
CA THR A 122 0.38 12.92 10.01
C THR A 122 -0.31 14.27 9.85
N ILE A 123 -1.63 14.32 10.07
CA ILE A 123 -2.40 15.58 9.99
C ILE A 123 -1.95 16.54 11.09
N ASN A 124 -1.81 16.07 12.32
CA ASN A 124 -1.37 16.89 13.44
C ASN A 124 0.03 17.46 13.19
N GLN A 125 0.94 16.66 12.63
CA GLN A 125 2.28 17.12 12.28
C GLN A 125 2.26 18.17 11.16
N MET A 126 1.43 17.99 10.13
CA MET A 126 1.27 18.97 9.06
C MET A 126 0.75 20.32 9.58
N SER A 127 -0.18 20.32 10.54
CA SER A 127 -0.76 21.55 11.11
C SER A 127 0.23 22.38 11.93
N VAL A 128 1.23 21.74 12.56
CA VAL A 128 2.20 22.44 13.43
C VAL A 128 3.53 22.77 12.73
N ILE A 129 3.79 22.14 11.58
CA ILE A 129 5.02 22.39 10.80
C ILE A 129 5.06 23.84 10.34
N GLY A 130 6.19 24.50 10.61
CA GLY A 130 6.43 25.88 10.22
C GLY A 130 5.81 26.93 11.17
N LEU A 131 4.91 26.54 12.07
CA LEU A 131 4.40 27.41 13.14
C LEU A 131 5.18 27.23 14.44
N ILE A 132 5.31 25.98 14.90
CA ILE A 132 5.91 25.66 16.20
C ILE A 132 7.12 24.74 16.02
N SER A 133 7.03 23.79 15.09
CA SER A 133 8.10 22.83 14.84
C SER A 133 8.73 23.06 13.48
N ILE A 134 10.06 23.23 13.46
CA ILE A 134 10.87 23.16 12.24
C ILE A 134 11.41 21.73 12.15
N PRO A 135 11.00 20.94 11.13
CA PRO A 135 11.46 19.56 10.97
C PRO A 135 13.00 19.48 10.95
N GLY A 136 13.56 18.44 11.56
CA GLY A 136 15.02 18.31 11.74
C GLY A 136 15.82 18.37 10.43
N MET A 137 15.28 17.82 9.34
CA MET A 137 15.93 17.89 8.02
C MET A 137 15.93 19.32 7.46
N MET A 138 14.83 20.07 7.65
CA MET A 138 14.76 21.47 7.24
C MET A 138 15.74 22.32 8.04
N THR A 139 15.80 22.16 9.37
CA THR A 139 16.80 22.84 10.21
C THR A 139 18.22 22.45 9.81
N GLY A 140 18.48 21.17 9.55
CA GLY A 140 19.79 20.68 9.12
C GLY A 140 20.25 21.31 7.81
N GLN A 141 19.36 21.42 6.83
CA GLN A 141 19.64 22.12 5.57
C GLN A 141 19.92 23.61 5.79
N ILE A 142 19.18 24.28 6.67
CA ILE A 142 19.39 25.69 7.00
C ILE A 142 20.77 25.88 7.67
N LEU A 143 21.12 25.04 8.64
CA LEU A 143 22.41 25.09 9.34
C LEU A 143 23.59 24.77 8.41
N ALA A 144 23.37 23.95 7.37
CA ALA A 144 24.35 23.64 6.34
C ALA A 144 24.55 24.78 5.31
N GLY A 145 23.88 25.93 5.48
CA GLY A 145 24.02 27.10 4.61
C GLY A 145 23.16 27.07 3.36
N SER A 146 22.18 26.15 3.26
CA SER A 146 21.23 26.17 2.14
C SER A 146 20.22 27.32 2.26
N ASN A 147 19.65 27.73 1.13
CA ASN A 147 18.63 28.77 1.11
C ASN A 147 17.36 28.31 1.86
N VAL A 148 16.93 29.07 2.87
CA VAL A 148 15.74 28.79 3.69
C VAL A 148 14.49 28.56 2.83
N MET A 149 14.30 29.36 1.77
CA MET A 149 13.13 29.25 0.89
C MET A 149 13.09 27.89 0.17
N ASN A 150 14.25 27.35 -0.19
CA ASN A 150 14.33 26.04 -0.83
C ASN A 150 14.03 24.94 0.19
N ALA A 151 14.63 24.99 1.37
CA ALA A 151 14.41 24.01 2.44
C ALA A 151 12.93 23.90 2.84
N VAL A 152 12.22 25.04 2.95
CA VAL A 152 10.77 25.07 3.25
C VAL A 152 9.96 24.37 2.15
N ARG A 153 10.21 24.71 0.87
CA ARG A 153 9.47 24.15 -0.28
C ARG A 153 9.66 22.64 -0.37
N TYR A 154 10.89 22.17 -0.21
CA TYR A 154 11.19 20.73 -0.20
C TYR A 154 10.47 20.02 0.96
N GLN A 155 10.48 20.59 2.16
CA GLN A 155 9.81 20.00 3.30
C GLN A 155 8.29 19.89 3.12
N GLN A 156 7.64 20.91 2.53
CA GLN A 156 6.22 20.86 2.22
C GLN A 156 5.90 19.73 1.23
N VAL A 157 6.68 19.60 0.16
CA VAL A 157 6.52 18.51 -0.81
C VAL A 157 6.65 17.15 -0.13
N ILE A 158 7.65 16.96 0.73
CA ILE A 158 7.88 15.69 1.44
C ILE A 158 6.72 15.35 2.37
N MET A 159 6.15 16.33 3.08
CA MET A 159 4.98 16.10 3.93
C MET A 159 3.76 15.64 3.13
N PHE A 160 3.53 16.20 1.94
CA PHE A 160 2.47 15.73 1.05
C PHE A 160 2.72 14.29 0.57
N LEU A 161 3.95 13.95 0.23
CA LEU A 161 4.32 12.58 -0.17
C LEU A 161 4.14 11.58 0.98
N ILE A 162 4.53 11.96 2.21
CA ILE A 162 4.31 11.14 3.41
C ILE A 162 2.82 10.91 3.64
N SER A 163 2.01 11.96 3.57
CA SER A 163 0.56 11.87 3.74
C SER A 163 -0.08 10.97 2.69
N ALA A 164 0.24 11.15 1.41
CA ALA A 164 -0.24 10.30 0.34
C ALA A 164 0.18 8.84 0.52
N SER A 165 1.44 8.59 0.91
CA SER A 165 1.99 7.23 1.06
C SER A 165 1.33 6.49 2.20
N THR A 166 1.16 7.20 3.31
CA THR A 166 0.48 6.72 4.50
C THR A 166 -0.99 6.42 4.20
N ALA A 167 -1.71 7.35 3.56
CA ALA A 167 -3.10 7.17 3.19
C ALA A 167 -3.31 5.94 2.28
N LEU A 168 -2.56 5.82 1.18
CA LEU A 168 -2.70 4.70 0.25
C LEU A 168 -2.34 3.37 0.89
N GLY A 169 -1.23 3.30 1.63
CA GLY A 169 -0.79 2.05 2.26
C GLY A 169 -1.70 1.61 3.40
N VAL A 170 -2.22 2.55 4.20
CA VAL A 170 -3.19 2.26 5.26
C VAL A 170 -4.52 1.80 4.66
N LEU A 171 -5.05 2.52 3.66
CA LEU A 171 -6.29 2.14 2.99
C LEU A 171 -6.22 0.73 2.40
N SER A 172 -5.14 0.42 1.66
CA SER A 172 -4.98 -0.91 1.09
C SER A 172 -4.87 -1.98 2.16
N ALA A 173 -4.12 -1.73 3.24
CA ALA A 173 -3.97 -2.67 4.35
C ALA A 173 -5.29 -2.94 5.08
N VAL A 174 -6.09 -1.89 5.33
CA VAL A 174 -7.40 -1.99 6.01
C VAL A 174 -8.41 -2.72 5.14
N VAL A 175 -8.47 -2.43 3.83
CA VAL A 175 -9.34 -3.14 2.88
C VAL A 175 -9.01 -4.63 2.85
N VAL A 176 -7.72 -4.97 2.80
CA VAL A 176 -7.27 -6.36 2.84
C VAL A 176 -7.61 -7.02 4.18
N CYS A 177 -7.43 -6.30 5.29
CA CYS A 177 -7.79 -6.78 6.62
C CYS A 177 -9.27 -7.18 6.69
N ILE A 178 -10.18 -6.28 6.29
CA ILE A 178 -11.63 -6.54 6.31
C ILE A 178 -12.01 -7.73 5.42
N ARG A 179 -11.41 -7.83 4.22
CA ARG A 179 -11.64 -8.98 3.32
C ARG A 179 -11.14 -10.31 3.89
N ILE A 180 -10.12 -10.29 4.75
CA ILE A 180 -9.59 -11.50 5.39
C ILE A 180 -10.43 -11.91 6.60
N MET A 181 -11.01 -10.93 7.31
CA MET A 181 -11.84 -11.15 8.51
C MET A 181 -13.27 -11.56 8.17
N ILE A 182 -13.87 -10.98 7.13
CA ILE A 182 -15.20 -11.29 6.64
C ILE A 182 -15.07 -12.14 5.38
N ASP A 183 -15.41 -13.42 5.49
CA ASP A 183 -15.26 -14.37 4.38
C ASP A 183 -16.29 -14.12 3.25
N ASN A 184 -16.02 -14.66 2.05
CA ASN A 184 -16.95 -14.58 0.90
C ASN A 184 -18.33 -15.19 1.19
N ARG A 185 -18.45 -16.02 2.23
CA ARG A 185 -19.72 -16.58 2.70
C ARG A 185 -20.45 -15.70 3.73
N HIS A 186 -20.09 -14.41 3.85
CA HIS A 186 -20.69 -13.46 4.80
C HIS A 186 -20.65 -13.97 6.25
N ARG A 187 -19.53 -14.63 6.61
CA ARG A 187 -19.30 -15.13 7.97
C ARG A 187 -18.09 -14.41 8.54
N LEU A 188 -18.29 -13.84 9.72
CA LEU A 188 -17.18 -13.32 10.51
C LEU A 188 -16.38 -14.51 11.06
N ARG A 189 -15.06 -14.50 10.87
CA ARG A 189 -14.17 -15.53 11.42
C ARG A 189 -13.34 -14.96 12.58
N PRO A 190 -13.94 -14.81 13.79
CA PRO A 190 -13.23 -14.28 14.96
C PRO A 190 -12.06 -15.19 15.39
N GLU A 191 -12.12 -16.48 15.04
CA GLU A 191 -11.07 -17.48 15.28
C GLU A 191 -9.71 -17.14 14.63
N ARG A 192 -9.67 -16.19 13.69
CA ARG A 192 -8.41 -15.74 13.05
C ARG A 192 -7.66 -14.66 13.82
N ILE A 193 -8.26 -14.08 14.86
CA ILE A 193 -7.59 -13.09 15.72
C ILE A 193 -6.73 -13.87 16.72
N ILE A 194 -5.45 -14.02 16.41
CA ILE A 194 -4.51 -14.70 17.29
C ILE A 194 -3.88 -13.62 18.19
N ASN A 195 -4.14 -13.70 19.49
CA ASN A 195 -3.51 -12.86 20.52
C ASN A 195 -2.02 -13.23 20.78
N ALA A 196 -1.35 -13.83 19.80
CA ALA A 196 0.05 -14.27 19.91
C ALA A 196 0.91 -13.56 18.85
N ARG A 197 2.18 -13.30 19.21
CA ARG A 197 3.21 -12.77 18.30
C ARG A 197 3.29 -13.65 17.05
N ALA A 198 3.25 -13.04 15.86
CA ALA A 198 3.37 -13.76 14.60
C ALA A 198 4.66 -14.62 14.56
N SER A 199 4.58 -15.86 14.05
CA SER A 199 5.74 -16.75 13.94
C SER A 199 6.39 -16.68 12.56
N LEU A 200 7.67 -16.33 12.57
CA LEU A 200 8.51 -15.92 11.44
C LEU A 200 8.62 -16.98 10.33
N PHE A 201 8.65 -18.27 10.68
CA PHE A 201 8.88 -19.37 9.73
C PHE A 201 7.64 -19.79 8.92
N GLY A 202 6.43 -19.61 9.48
CA GLY A 202 5.18 -20.08 8.87
C GLY A 202 4.67 -19.20 7.73
N ASP A 203 5.01 -17.91 7.76
CA ASP A 203 4.63 -16.94 6.73
C ASP A 203 5.65 -16.93 5.57
N ILE A 204 6.96 -17.02 5.84
CA ILE A 204 8.02 -17.11 4.80
C ILE A 204 7.80 -18.29 3.84
N LYS A 205 7.48 -19.47 4.37
CA LYS A 205 7.23 -20.67 3.55
C LYS A 205 6.00 -20.53 2.65
N ARG A 206 5.00 -19.75 3.08
CA ARG A 206 3.77 -19.47 2.32
C ARG A 206 3.98 -18.41 1.26
N ILE A 207 4.75 -17.37 1.57
CA ILE A 207 5.14 -16.31 0.64
C ILE A 207 5.90 -16.88 -0.56
N LEU A 208 6.81 -17.82 -0.31
CA LEU A 208 7.51 -18.55 -1.37
C LEU A 208 6.54 -19.33 -2.28
N LEU A 209 5.47 -19.91 -1.72
CA LEU A 209 4.47 -20.66 -2.48
C LEU A 209 3.50 -19.75 -3.25
N ASP A 210 3.09 -18.61 -2.68
CA ASP A 210 2.20 -17.64 -3.35
C ASP A 210 2.93 -16.84 -4.44
N ILE A 211 4.20 -16.48 -4.23
CA ILE A 211 5.04 -15.88 -5.28
C ILE A 211 5.25 -16.89 -6.40
N TRP A 212 5.46 -18.18 -6.08
CA TRP A 212 5.61 -19.22 -7.10
C TRP A 212 4.30 -19.45 -7.88
N SER A 213 3.13 -19.41 -7.22
CA SER A 213 1.85 -19.55 -7.91
C SER A 213 1.50 -18.31 -8.75
N LEU A 214 1.78 -17.10 -8.26
CA LEU A 214 1.57 -15.84 -8.98
C LEU A 214 2.53 -15.71 -10.17
N PHE A 215 3.80 -16.10 -10.02
CA PHE A 215 4.77 -16.14 -11.10
C PHE A 215 4.35 -17.13 -12.19
N THR A 216 3.83 -18.29 -11.79
CA THR A 216 3.24 -19.27 -12.71
C THR A 216 1.99 -18.71 -13.41
N TYR A 217 1.15 -17.97 -12.70
CA TYR A 217 -0.07 -17.36 -13.25
C TYR A 217 0.22 -16.21 -14.23
N VAL A 218 1.21 -15.37 -13.93
CA VAL A 218 1.65 -14.25 -14.78
C VAL A 218 2.36 -14.77 -16.04
N ILE A 219 3.19 -15.82 -15.93
CA ILE A 219 3.79 -16.49 -17.10
C ILE A 219 2.70 -17.12 -17.97
N CYS A 220 1.70 -17.77 -17.37
CA CYS A 220 0.57 -18.37 -18.09
C CYS A 220 -0.30 -17.33 -18.81
N CYS A 221 -0.64 -16.21 -18.14
CA CYS A 221 -1.45 -15.14 -18.72
C CYS A 221 -0.70 -14.31 -19.79
N CYS A 222 0.61 -14.09 -19.64
CA CYS A 222 1.41 -13.46 -20.70
C CYS A 222 1.53 -14.35 -21.94
N GLY A 223 1.62 -15.68 -21.76
CA GLY A 223 1.52 -16.63 -22.87
C GLY A 223 0.17 -16.57 -23.59
N ALA A 224 -0.93 -16.47 -22.84
CA ALA A 224 -2.28 -16.38 -23.41
C ALA A 224 -2.54 -15.05 -24.15
N ARG A 225 -1.99 -13.93 -23.66
CA ARG A 225 -2.16 -12.61 -24.28
C ARG A 225 -1.37 -12.48 -25.59
N ARG A 226 -0.21 -13.13 -25.70
CA ARG A 226 0.58 -13.19 -26.94
C ARG A 226 -0.11 -13.99 -28.04
N LYS A 227 -0.81 -15.08 -27.67
CA LYS A 227 -1.59 -15.91 -28.62
C LYS A 227 -2.83 -15.17 -29.17
N LYS A 228 -3.44 -14.32 -28.34
CA LYS A 228 -4.62 -13.53 -28.71
C LYS A 228 -4.29 -12.35 -29.64
N ASN A 229 -3.12 -11.74 -29.49
CA ASN A 229 -2.66 -10.68 -30.40
C ASN A 229 -2.26 -11.25 -31.78
N ALA A 230 -1.59 -12.41 -31.83
CA ALA A 230 -1.25 -13.06 -33.10
C ALA A 230 -2.50 -13.46 -33.91
N GLN A 231 -3.57 -13.94 -33.25
CA GLN A 231 -4.85 -14.22 -33.91
C GLN A 231 -5.63 -12.97 -34.35
N PHE A 232 -5.24 -11.78 -33.88
CA PHE A 232 -5.90 -10.53 -34.27
C PHE A 232 -5.21 -9.91 -35.50
N GLU A 233 -3.88 -10.02 -35.61
CA GLU A 233 -3.13 -9.59 -36.80
C GLU A 233 -3.46 -10.42 -38.05
N GLU A 234 -3.60 -11.75 -37.94
CA GLU A 234 -4.01 -12.61 -39.08
C GLU A 234 -5.44 -12.31 -39.59
N ARG A 235 -6.30 -11.70 -38.76
CA ARG A 235 -7.69 -11.39 -39.13
C ARG A 235 -7.85 -10.04 -39.81
N GLU A 236 -6.91 -9.10 -39.60
CA GLU A 236 -6.89 -7.81 -40.31
C GLU A 236 -6.26 -7.92 -41.71
N GLU A 237 -5.34 -8.87 -41.95
CA GLU A 237 -4.78 -9.10 -43.30
C GLU A 237 -5.81 -9.73 -44.28
N ASP A 238 -6.66 -10.65 -43.81
CA ASP A 238 -7.70 -11.28 -44.65
C ASP A 238 -8.82 -10.29 -45.08
N ASP A 239 -9.13 -9.29 -44.24
CA ASP A 239 -10.18 -8.30 -44.53
C ASP A 239 -9.72 -7.25 -45.57
N ASP A 240 -8.41 -6.95 -45.64
CA ASP A 240 -7.86 -5.98 -46.61
C ASP A 240 -7.63 -6.58 -48.02
N GLU A 241 -7.42 -7.90 -48.14
CA GLU A 241 -7.35 -8.59 -49.44
C GLU A 241 -8.73 -8.72 -50.12
N GLY A 242 -9.80 -8.83 -49.35
CA GLY A 242 -11.18 -8.93 -49.87
C GLY A 242 -11.69 -7.66 -50.56
N GLN A 243 -11.08 -6.50 -50.30
CA GLN A 243 -11.58 -5.20 -50.76
C GLN A 243 -10.89 -4.66 -52.03
N ARG A 244 -9.92 -5.40 -52.58
CA ARG A 244 -9.26 -5.12 -53.87
C ARG A 244 -9.67 -6.09 -54.98
N GLN A 245 -10.96 -6.22 -55.27
CA GLN A 245 -11.40 -6.81 -56.54
C GLN A 245 -11.91 -5.71 -57.49
N PRO A 246 -11.28 -5.52 -58.68
CA PRO A 246 -11.74 -4.55 -59.65
C PRO A 246 -13.05 -5.00 -60.31
N LEU A 247 -14.00 -4.07 -60.42
CA LEU A 247 -15.24 -4.21 -61.19
C LEU A 247 -14.94 -4.43 -62.68
N LEU A 248 -14.82 -5.69 -63.09
CA LEU A 248 -14.83 -6.12 -64.49
C LEU A 248 -15.53 -7.48 -64.61
N ASN A 249 -16.84 -7.43 -64.87
CA ASN A 249 -17.57 -8.19 -65.91
C ASN A 249 -19.05 -7.85 -65.83
#